data_AF-A0A075JWL4-F1
#
_entry.id   AF-A0A075JWL4-F1
#
_cell.length_a   1.000
_cell.length_b   1.000
_cell.length_c   1.000
_cell.angle_alpha   90.00
_cell.angle_beta   90.00
_cell.angle_gamma   90.00
#
_symmetry.space_group_name_H-M   'P 1'
#
loop_
_entity.id
_entity.type
_entity.pdbx_description
1 polymer ?
#
loop_
_entity_poly.entity_id
_entity_poly.type
_entity_poly.pdbx_seq_one_letter_code
_entity_poly.pdbx_strand_id
1 'polypeptide(L)'
;MRRHLLAIALALTLPVLAQAADGDIDKVNGTVRVDAGQHAGNVSTVNGAVRVGDNAVIQKASTVNGAVDLGDHVQAAAVDTVNGGVTIGSNARVAGTVSTTNGGVRLGKATDVAGKVGTVNGSINLDAAHVGGGLQTANGDITVGANSRVEGGILVEKPGGWFNFNSNNRPPHVVIGPHAVVQGTLDFRRDVVLQVSDSAQIGPVKGATPVKFSGEQPTE
;
A
#
# COMPACT_ATOMS: atom_id res chain seq x y z
N MET A 1 11.32 36.95 -21.29
CA MET A 1 11.96 35.62 -21.11
C MET A 1 10.99 34.58 -21.68
N ARG A 2 10.92 34.44 -23.01
CA ARG A 2 11.40 33.30 -23.81
C ARG A 2 11.09 31.92 -23.18
N ARG A 3 10.01 31.28 -23.65
CA ARG A 3 9.98 30.06 -24.52
C ARG A 3 9.94 28.77 -23.66
N HIS A 4 9.08 27.77 -23.85
CA HIS A 4 8.70 27.10 -25.09
C HIS A 4 7.32 26.41 -25.01
N LEU A 5 6.54 26.59 -26.08
CA LEU A 5 5.50 25.68 -26.55
C LEU A 5 6.11 24.30 -26.84
N LEU A 6 5.39 23.21 -26.55
CA LEU A 6 5.47 22.02 -27.39
C LEU A 6 4.11 21.30 -27.41
N ALA A 7 3.37 21.58 -28.46
CA ALA A 7 2.34 20.69 -28.99
C ALA A 7 3.04 19.51 -29.67
N ILE A 8 2.58 18.30 -29.41
CA ILE A 8 2.82 17.15 -30.30
C ILE A 8 1.47 16.48 -30.52
N ALA A 9 0.92 16.71 -31.71
CA ALA A 9 -0.09 15.86 -32.30
C ALA A 9 0.63 14.78 -33.11
N LEU A 10 0.31 13.52 -32.86
CA LEU A 10 0.62 12.42 -33.77
C LEU A 10 -0.62 11.52 -33.84
N ALA A 11 -1.29 11.56 -34.99
CA ALA A 11 -2.37 10.66 -35.34
C ALA A 11 -1.77 9.32 -35.81
N LEU A 12 -2.06 8.25 -35.07
CA LEU A 12 -2.05 6.89 -35.58
C LEU A 12 -3.46 6.34 -35.48
N THR A 13 -4.08 6.09 -36.64
CA THR A 13 -5.30 5.31 -36.77
C THR A 13 -4.96 3.83 -36.60
N LEU A 14 -5.24 3.30 -35.41
CA LEU A 14 -5.33 1.87 -35.12
C LEU A 14 -6.75 1.64 -34.58
N PRO A 15 -7.39 0.48 -34.85
CA PRO A 15 -8.71 0.21 -34.31
C PRO A 15 -8.60 0.23 -32.78
N VAL A 16 -9.12 1.29 -32.17
CA VAL A 16 -9.31 1.36 -30.74
C VAL A 16 -10.30 0.24 -30.44
N LEU A 17 -9.78 -0.87 -29.91
CA LEU A 17 -10.60 -1.74 -29.09
C LEU A 17 -11.20 -0.81 -28.05
N ALA A 18 -12.51 -0.58 -28.16
CA ALA A 18 -13.27 0.12 -27.15
C ALA A 18 -13.15 -0.70 -25.87
N GLN A 19 -12.10 -0.44 -25.09
CA GLN A 19 -12.19 -0.63 -23.65
C GLN A 19 -13.33 0.28 -23.25
N ALA A 20 -14.44 -0.32 -22.82
CA ALA A 20 -15.49 0.42 -22.15
C ALA A 20 -14.79 1.27 -21.10
N ALA A 21 -14.84 2.60 -21.28
CA ALA A 21 -14.43 3.51 -20.24
C ALA A 21 -15.47 3.34 -19.14
N ASP A 22 -15.23 2.38 -18.25
CA ASP A 22 -16.00 2.24 -17.04
C ASP A 22 -15.97 3.60 -16.34
N GLY A 23 -17.16 4.15 -16.07
CA GLY A 23 -17.30 5.56 -15.72
C GLY A 23 -16.52 5.92 -14.46
N ASP A 24 -15.91 7.10 -14.47
CA ASP A 24 -15.32 7.71 -13.27
C ASP A 24 -16.45 8.12 -12.30
N ILE A 25 -16.24 7.89 -11.00
CA ILE A 25 -17.18 8.24 -9.93
C ILE A 25 -16.47 9.16 -8.94
N ASP A 26 -16.78 10.45 -9.02
CA ASP A 26 -16.20 11.47 -8.16
C ASP A 26 -17.24 12.10 -7.24
N LYS A 27 -16.89 12.30 -5.97
CA LYS A 27 -17.68 13.05 -4.99
C LYS A 27 -16.82 14.01 -4.19
N VAL A 28 -17.43 15.10 -3.72
CA VAL A 28 -16.78 15.95 -2.72
C VAL A 28 -17.17 15.50 -1.31
N ASN A 29 -18.44 15.20 -1.11
CA ASN A 29 -18.98 14.75 0.17
C ASN A 29 -19.75 13.44 0.01
N GLY A 30 -19.55 12.54 0.96
CA GLY A 30 -20.26 11.28 1.04
C GLY A 30 -19.45 10.09 0.52
N THR A 31 -19.93 8.90 0.86
CA THR A 31 -19.31 7.65 0.45
C THR A 31 -19.54 7.39 -1.04
N VAL A 32 -18.49 6.98 -1.73
CA VAL A 32 -18.58 6.37 -3.05
C VAL A 32 -18.59 4.85 -2.88
N ARG A 33 -19.52 4.19 -3.58
CA ARG A 33 -19.66 2.74 -3.57
C ARG A 33 -19.60 2.23 -5.01
N VAL A 34 -18.79 1.21 -5.22
CA VAL A 34 -18.84 0.35 -6.41
C VAL A 34 -19.36 -0.99 -5.92
N ASP A 35 -20.47 -1.44 -6.50
CA ASP A 35 -21.08 -2.71 -6.07
C ASP A 35 -20.25 -3.91 -6.53
N ALA A 36 -20.49 -5.06 -5.90
CA ALA A 36 -19.75 -6.29 -6.21
C ALA A 36 -19.87 -6.66 -7.71
N GLY A 37 -18.76 -7.09 -8.29
CA GLY A 37 -18.66 -7.48 -9.70
C GLY A 37 -18.82 -6.34 -10.71
N GLN A 38 -19.02 -5.10 -10.25
CA GLN A 38 -19.10 -3.95 -11.13
C GLN A 38 -17.72 -3.51 -11.57
N HIS A 39 -17.68 -2.81 -12.70
CA HIS A 39 -16.48 -2.14 -13.15
C HIS A 39 -16.65 -0.62 -13.01
N ALA A 40 -15.57 0.06 -12.63
CA ALA A 40 -15.52 1.52 -12.58
C ALA A 40 -14.14 2.02 -13.06
N GLY A 41 -14.06 3.26 -13.50
CA GLY A 41 -12.78 3.91 -13.79
C GLY A 41 -12.09 4.31 -12.48
N ASN A 42 -11.91 5.62 -12.33
CA ASN A 42 -11.44 6.24 -11.11
C ASN A 42 -12.60 6.46 -10.14
N VAL A 43 -12.40 6.11 -8.88
CA VAL A 43 -13.40 6.19 -7.83
C VAL A 43 -12.81 7.06 -6.72
N SER A 44 -13.33 8.27 -6.56
CA SER A 44 -12.73 9.25 -5.66
C SER A 44 -13.73 10.01 -4.80
N THR A 45 -13.33 10.36 -3.58
CA THR A 45 -14.08 11.31 -2.74
C THR A 45 -13.19 12.17 -1.86
N VAL A 46 -13.60 13.38 -1.49
CA VAL A 46 -12.80 14.22 -0.57
C VAL A 46 -13.17 13.93 0.88
N ASN A 47 -14.45 14.01 1.24
CA ASN A 47 -14.95 13.76 2.60
C ASN A 47 -15.90 12.56 2.59
N GLY A 48 -15.33 11.37 2.60
CA GLY A 48 -16.07 10.13 2.57
C GLY A 48 -15.18 8.93 2.37
N ALA A 49 -15.74 7.74 2.60
CA ALA A 49 -15.07 6.49 2.28
C ALA A 49 -15.28 6.12 0.80
N VAL A 50 -14.30 5.41 0.24
CA VAL A 50 -14.49 4.65 -1.00
C VAL A 50 -14.65 3.19 -0.61
N ARG A 51 -15.77 2.58 -0.98
CA ARG A 51 -16.02 1.15 -0.76
C ARG A 51 -16.23 0.45 -2.08
N VAL A 52 -15.47 -0.60 -2.32
CA VAL A 52 -15.52 -1.37 -3.56
C VAL A 52 -15.87 -2.80 -3.18
N GLY A 53 -16.99 -3.30 -3.70
CA GLY A 53 -17.48 -4.64 -3.43
C GLY A 53 -16.60 -5.72 -4.06
N ASP A 54 -16.82 -6.95 -3.62
CA ASP A 54 -16.04 -8.10 -4.07
C ASP A 54 -16.09 -8.29 -5.59
N ASN A 55 -15.01 -8.82 -6.17
CA ASN A 55 -14.89 -9.10 -7.61
C ASN A 55 -15.01 -7.87 -8.53
N ALA A 56 -15.07 -6.66 -7.98
CA ALA A 56 -15.12 -5.46 -8.79
C ALA A 56 -13.77 -5.17 -9.46
N VAL A 57 -13.82 -4.46 -10.58
CA VAL A 57 -12.64 -4.01 -11.33
C VAL A 57 -12.64 -2.50 -11.37
N ILE A 58 -11.61 -1.87 -10.81
CA ILE A 58 -11.46 -0.42 -10.80
C ILE A 58 -10.11 0.01 -11.36
N GLN A 59 -10.01 1.22 -11.89
CA GLN A 59 -8.69 1.78 -12.20
C GLN A 59 -8.03 2.31 -10.92
N LYS A 60 -8.67 3.24 -10.23
CA LYS A 60 -8.10 3.86 -9.02
C LYS A 60 -9.15 4.06 -7.95
N ALA A 61 -8.82 3.75 -6.70
CA ALA A 61 -9.61 4.17 -5.55
C ALA A 61 -8.84 5.23 -4.76
N SER A 62 -9.46 6.38 -4.47
CA SER A 62 -8.80 7.38 -3.65
C SER A 62 -9.72 8.25 -2.79
N THR A 63 -9.20 8.72 -1.65
CA THR A 63 -9.90 9.71 -0.82
C THR A 63 -8.96 10.61 -0.03
N VAL A 64 -9.44 11.76 0.44
CA VAL A 64 -8.65 12.66 1.30
C VAL A 64 -8.98 12.43 2.76
N ASN A 65 -10.25 12.45 3.15
CA ASN A 65 -10.70 12.28 4.52
C ASN A 65 -11.68 11.11 4.59
N GLY A 66 -11.11 9.90 4.52
CA GLY A 66 -11.86 8.66 4.63
C GLY A 66 -11.01 7.43 4.37
N ALA A 67 -11.58 6.27 4.68
CA ALA A 67 -10.96 4.99 4.39
C ALA A 67 -11.24 4.55 2.95
N VAL A 68 -10.33 3.76 2.39
CA VAL A 68 -10.57 2.98 1.18
C VAL A 68 -10.66 1.51 1.57
N ASP A 69 -11.83 0.92 1.32
CA ASP A 69 -12.08 -0.50 1.56
C ASP A 69 -12.30 -1.19 0.20
N LEU A 70 -11.39 -2.09 -0.18
CA LEU A 70 -11.57 -2.99 -1.30
C LEU A 70 -11.97 -4.37 -0.78
N GLY A 71 -13.05 -4.93 -1.34
CA GLY A 71 -13.49 -6.28 -1.06
C GLY A 71 -12.55 -7.37 -1.57
N ASP A 72 -13.01 -8.61 -1.48
CA ASP A 72 -12.26 -9.78 -1.92
C ASP A 72 -12.23 -9.86 -3.46
N HIS A 73 -11.16 -10.41 -4.02
CA HIS A 73 -10.98 -10.61 -5.48
C HIS A 73 -11.08 -9.34 -6.33
N VAL A 74 -10.97 -8.16 -5.71
CA VAL A 74 -10.97 -6.87 -6.42
C VAL A 74 -9.71 -6.75 -7.28
N GLN A 75 -9.85 -6.16 -8.46
CA GLN A 75 -8.73 -5.75 -9.30
C GLN A 75 -8.66 -4.22 -9.34
N ALA A 76 -7.52 -3.66 -8.95
CA ALA A 76 -7.29 -2.22 -8.97
C ALA A 76 -5.94 -1.88 -9.64
N ALA A 77 -5.83 -0.72 -10.30
CA ALA A 77 -4.52 -0.24 -10.74
C ALA A 77 -3.77 0.47 -9.60
N ALA A 78 -4.44 1.27 -8.78
CA ALA A 78 -3.82 1.97 -7.64
C ALA A 78 -4.83 2.30 -6.53
N VAL A 79 -4.32 2.46 -5.30
CA VAL A 79 -5.11 2.83 -4.13
C VAL A 79 -4.37 3.87 -3.29
N ASP A 80 -4.95 5.04 -3.06
CA ASP A 80 -4.31 6.10 -2.30
C ASP A 80 -5.27 6.83 -1.35
N THR A 81 -4.84 7.19 -0.14
CA THR A 81 -5.60 8.10 0.72
C THR A 81 -4.70 9.06 1.48
N VAL A 82 -5.25 10.15 2.03
CA VAL A 82 -4.48 11.10 2.83
C VAL A 82 -4.74 10.88 4.32
N ASN A 83 -5.99 10.97 4.77
CA ASN A 83 -6.39 10.82 6.16
C ASN A 83 -7.40 9.68 6.27
N GLY A 84 -6.88 8.46 6.28
CA GLY A 84 -7.66 7.25 6.47
C GLY A 84 -6.85 5.98 6.18
N GLY A 85 -7.39 4.85 6.62
CA GLY A 85 -6.80 3.55 6.37
C GLY A 85 -7.13 3.02 4.97
N VAL A 86 -6.29 2.10 4.51
CA VAL A 86 -6.58 1.27 3.33
C VAL A 86 -6.73 -0.17 3.79
N THR A 87 -7.88 -0.76 3.52
CA THR A 87 -8.12 -2.19 3.75
C THR A 87 -8.35 -2.87 2.40
N ILE A 88 -7.59 -3.91 2.11
CA ILE A 88 -7.74 -4.71 0.89
C ILE A 88 -8.08 -6.13 1.29
N GLY A 89 -9.20 -6.63 0.76
CA GLY A 89 -9.69 -7.99 0.97
C GLY A 89 -8.78 -9.06 0.38
N SER A 90 -9.18 -10.31 0.63
CA SER A 90 -8.43 -11.50 0.24
C SER A 90 -8.43 -11.68 -1.28
N ASN A 91 -7.36 -12.26 -1.82
CA ASN A 91 -7.20 -12.58 -3.25
C ASN A 91 -7.35 -11.37 -4.20
N ALA A 92 -7.32 -10.14 -3.67
CA ALA A 92 -7.34 -8.94 -4.48
C ALA A 92 -5.98 -8.72 -5.17
N ARG A 93 -6.00 -8.04 -6.32
CA ARG A 93 -4.81 -7.69 -7.10
C ARG A 93 -4.73 -6.19 -7.31
N VAL A 94 -3.61 -5.60 -6.93
CA VAL A 94 -3.29 -4.20 -7.21
C VAL A 94 -2.06 -4.13 -8.10
N ALA A 95 -2.22 -3.63 -9.33
CA ALA A 95 -1.13 -3.58 -10.31
C ALA A 95 -0.05 -2.54 -9.97
N GLY A 96 -0.43 -1.48 -9.26
CA GLY A 96 0.43 -0.36 -8.90
C GLY A 96 0.61 -0.22 -7.40
N THR A 97 0.54 1.01 -6.91
CA THR A 97 0.87 1.36 -5.53
C THR A 97 -0.35 1.36 -4.62
N VAL A 98 -0.09 1.07 -3.34
CA VAL A 98 -1.04 1.26 -2.24
C VAL A 98 -0.41 2.24 -1.25
N SER A 99 -1.01 3.40 -1.04
CA SER A 99 -0.42 4.40 -0.15
C SER A 99 -1.42 5.14 0.73
N THR A 100 -0.96 5.56 1.91
CA THR A 100 -1.69 6.52 2.76
C THR A 100 -0.76 7.50 3.46
N THR A 101 -1.23 8.68 3.84
CA THR A 101 -0.41 9.58 4.68
C THR A 101 -0.65 9.31 6.16
N ASN A 102 -1.90 9.39 6.61
CA ASN A 102 -2.30 9.24 8.00
C ASN A 102 -3.34 8.12 8.11
N GLY A 103 -2.85 6.89 8.21
CA GLY A 103 -3.65 5.69 8.34
C GLY A 103 -2.84 4.42 8.16
N GLY A 104 -3.42 3.30 8.59
CA GLY A 104 -2.83 1.99 8.39
C GLY A 104 -3.17 1.41 7.01
N VAL A 105 -2.31 0.52 6.51
CA VAL A 105 -2.58 -0.33 5.36
C VAL A 105 -2.72 -1.77 5.84
N ARG A 106 -3.81 -2.44 5.47
CA ARG A 106 -4.02 -3.86 5.74
C ARG A 106 -4.26 -4.60 4.43
N LEU A 107 -3.41 -5.58 4.14
CA LEU A 107 -3.57 -6.50 3.02
C LEU A 107 -4.06 -7.85 3.54
N GLY A 108 -5.17 -8.32 2.99
CA GLY A 108 -5.76 -9.62 3.30
C GLY A 108 -4.96 -10.80 2.72
N LYS A 109 -5.53 -11.98 2.94
CA LYS A 109 -4.91 -13.25 2.54
C LYS A 109 -4.75 -13.35 1.04
N ALA A 110 -3.57 -13.77 0.58
CA ALA A 110 -3.27 -13.96 -0.82
C ALA A 110 -3.54 -12.72 -1.70
N THR A 111 -3.57 -11.52 -1.09
CA THR A 111 -3.55 -10.27 -1.83
C THR A 111 -2.19 -10.12 -2.51
N ASP A 112 -2.19 -9.65 -3.75
CA ASP A 112 -1.00 -9.40 -4.55
C ASP A 112 -0.94 -7.92 -4.95
N VAL A 113 0.11 -7.23 -4.53
CA VAL A 113 0.41 -5.85 -4.89
C VAL A 113 1.72 -5.83 -5.67
N ALA A 114 1.65 -5.63 -6.98
CA ALA A 114 2.85 -5.64 -7.82
C ALA A 114 3.76 -4.42 -7.54
N GLY A 115 3.17 -3.28 -7.19
CA GLY A 115 3.90 -2.07 -6.83
C GLY A 115 4.28 -1.97 -5.36
N LYS A 116 4.54 -0.74 -4.91
CA LYS A 116 4.97 -0.43 -3.54
C LYS A 116 3.77 -0.22 -2.62
N VAL A 117 3.92 -0.62 -1.36
CA VAL A 117 2.98 -0.34 -0.27
C VAL A 117 3.63 0.63 0.72
N GLY A 118 2.95 1.70 1.10
CA GLY A 118 3.53 2.63 2.08
C GLY A 118 2.57 3.50 2.86
N THR A 119 3.04 3.98 4.00
CA THR A 119 2.33 4.96 4.82
C THR A 119 3.28 5.88 5.58
N VAL A 120 2.93 7.14 5.78
CA VAL A 120 3.74 8.05 6.62
C VAL A 120 3.49 7.78 8.10
N ASN A 121 2.22 7.79 8.51
CA ASN A 121 1.74 7.69 9.89
C ASN A 121 0.64 6.63 10.02
N GLY A 122 1.04 5.37 10.15
CA GLY A 122 0.14 4.26 10.47
C GLY A 122 0.81 2.92 10.24
N SER A 123 0.18 1.82 10.66
CA SER A 123 0.81 0.49 10.54
C SER A 123 0.58 -0.14 9.17
N ILE A 124 1.54 -0.92 8.69
CA ILE A 124 1.40 -1.77 7.50
C ILE A 124 1.28 -3.21 7.97
N ASN A 125 0.21 -3.91 7.62
CA ASN A 125 -0.03 -5.30 8.01
C ASN A 125 -0.32 -6.16 6.79
N LEU A 126 0.50 -7.19 6.59
CA LEU A 126 0.33 -8.20 5.55
C LEU A 126 -0.11 -9.52 6.19
N ASP A 127 -1.18 -10.12 5.70
CA ASP A 127 -1.62 -11.48 6.08
C ASP A 127 -1.44 -12.40 4.87
N ALA A 128 -0.41 -13.26 4.86
CA ALA A 128 -0.10 -14.14 3.73
C ALA A 128 -0.19 -13.44 2.35
N ALA A 129 0.31 -12.20 2.27
CA ALA A 129 0.20 -11.33 1.10
C ALA A 129 1.53 -11.21 0.34
N HIS A 130 1.48 -10.82 -0.93
CA HIS A 130 2.64 -10.57 -1.78
C HIS A 130 2.74 -9.09 -2.14
N VAL A 131 3.94 -8.52 -1.99
CA VAL A 131 4.26 -7.14 -2.40
C VAL A 131 5.54 -7.12 -3.23
N GLY A 132 5.44 -6.76 -4.50
CA GLY A 132 6.56 -6.67 -5.44
C GLY A 132 7.46 -5.45 -5.17
N GLY A 133 6.88 -4.26 -5.07
CA GLY A 133 7.63 -3.00 -4.98
C GLY A 133 8.23 -2.65 -3.62
N GLY A 134 8.07 -3.52 -2.62
CA GLY A 134 8.56 -3.32 -1.26
C GLY A 134 7.63 -2.51 -0.36
N LEU A 135 8.03 -2.36 0.90
CA LEU A 135 7.31 -1.61 1.94
C LEU A 135 8.04 -0.32 2.29
N GLN A 136 7.30 0.77 2.53
CA GLN A 136 7.89 2.04 2.93
C GLN A 136 7.09 2.73 4.04
N THR A 137 7.77 3.20 5.08
CA THR A 137 7.14 4.05 6.10
C THR A 137 8.11 5.07 6.72
N ALA A 138 7.58 6.03 7.47
CA ALA A 138 8.36 6.98 8.27
C ALA A 138 8.17 6.76 9.78
N ASN A 139 6.93 6.60 10.24
CA ASN A 139 6.57 6.49 11.65
C ASN A 139 5.75 5.23 11.99
N GLY A 140 5.42 4.42 10.99
CA GLY A 140 4.53 3.28 11.10
C GLY A 140 5.20 1.98 11.54
N ASP A 141 4.49 1.19 12.34
CA ASP A 141 4.86 -0.21 12.56
C ASP A 141 4.64 -1.03 11.28
N ILE A 142 5.48 -2.05 11.06
CA ILE A 142 5.34 -2.95 9.91
C ILE A 142 5.23 -4.38 10.45
N THR A 143 4.16 -5.07 10.08
CA THR A 143 3.98 -6.50 10.32
C THR A 143 3.92 -7.22 8.98
N VAL A 144 5.01 -7.91 8.63
CA VAL A 144 5.02 -8.88 7.55
C VAL A 144 4.55 -10.20 8.13
N GLY A 145 3.24 -10.47 8.08
CA GLY A 145 2.65 -11.65 8.70
C GLY A 145 3.10 -12.97 8.06
N ALA A 146 2.71 -14.08 8.68
CA ALA A 146 3.16 -15.40 8.27
C ALA A 146 2.90 -15.67 6.78
N ASN A 147 3.84 -16.36 6.13
CA ASN A 147 3.79 -16.71 4.70
C ASN A 147 3.70 -15.51 3.72
N SER A 148 3.90 -14.28 4.19
CA SER A 148 3.92 -13.12 3.31
C SER A 148 5.24 -13.02 2.55
N ARG A 149 5.22 -12.43 1.35
CA ARG A 149 6.39 -12.22 0.50
C ARG A 149 6.54 -10.75 0.15
N VAL A 150 7.73 -10.20 0.32
CA VAL A 150 8.09 -8.84 -0.05
C VAL A 150 9.36 -8.88 -0.90
N GLU A 151 9.29 -8.45 -2.15
CA GLU A 151 10.43 -8.51 -3.06
C GLU A 151 11.33 -7.28 -2.94
N GLY A 152 10.75 -6.08 -3.00
CA GLY A 152 11.49 -4.80 -2.97
C GLY A 152 12.16 -4.44 -1.63
N GLY A 153 11.98 -5.24 -0.58
CA GLY A 153 12.55 -4.97 0.74
C GLY A 153 11.70 -4.02 1.60
N ILE A 154 12.31 -3.43 2.61
CA ILE A 154 11.64 -2.55 3.58
C ILE A 154 12.47 -1.28 3.73
N LEU A 155 11.83 -0.12 3.61
CA LEU A 155 12.44 1.19 3.86
C LEU A 155 11.72 1.89 5.01
N VAL A 156 12.44 2.19 6.09
CA VAL A 156 11.95 3.10 7.13
C VAL A 156 12.75 4.39 7.08
N GLU A 157 12.10 5.46 6.66
CA GLU A 157 12.72 6.78 6.55
C GLU A 157 12.82 7.49 7.90
N LYS A 158 13.79 8.42 8.00
CA LYS A 158 13.85 9.35 9.13
C LYS A 158 12.70 10.34 8.98
N PRO A 159 11.96 10.68 10.05
CA PRO A 159 10.99 11.76 10.00
C PRO A 159 11.75 13.08 9.73
N GLY A 160 11.64 13.61 8.51
CA GLY A 160 12.30 14.86 8.11
C GLY A 160 12.12 15.20 6.61
N GLY A 161 11.58 16.40 6.32
CA GLY A 161 11.20 16.91 4.99
C GLY A 161 10.08 17.96 5.12
N TRP A 162 9.51 18.47 4.01
CA TRP A 162 8.43 19.50 3.99
C TRP A 162 7.27 19.18 4.97
N PHE A 163 7.04 17.90 5.29
CA PHE A 163 5.97 17.42 6.17
C PHE A 163 6.42 17.27 7.63
N ASN A 164 6.63 18.40 8.32
CA ASN A 164 6.89 18.44 9.76
C ASN A 164 5.59 18.26 10.57
N PHE A 165 5.02 17.05 10.57
CA PHE A 165 3.90 16.70 11.45
C PHE A 165 4.36 15.70 12.51
N ASN A 166 4.41 16.18 13.74
CA ASN A 166 4.43 15.42 14.99
C ASN A 166 5.46 14.27 15.04
N SER A 167 6.69 14.58 15.46
CA SER A 167 7.73 13.60 15.73
C SER A 167 7.34 12.72 16.92
N ASN A 168 6.59 11.66 16.66
CA ASN A 168 6.41 10.59 17.62
C ASN A 168 7.78 9.95 17.83
N ASN A 169 8.34 10.11 19.04
CA ASN A 169 9.70 9.71 19.37
C ASN A 169 9.82 8.19 19.63
N ARG A 170 8.71 7.45 19.52
CA ARG A 170 8.70 6.00 19.63
C ARG A 170 9.40 5.39 18.40
N PRO A 171 10.36 4.46 18.59
CA PRO A 171 10.92 3.70 17.48
C PRO A 171 9.83 2.79 16.87
N PRO A 172 9.66 2.79 15.52
CA PRO A 172 8.76 1.85 14.86
C PRO A 172 9.13 0.40 15.14
N HIS A 173 8.12 -0.46 15.29
CA HIS A 173 8.29 -1.90 15.44
C HIS A 173 8.12 -2.56 14.07
N VAL A 174 9.10 -3.37 13.67
CA VAL A 174 9.10 -4.12 12.42
C VAL A 174 9.17 -5.59 12.76
N VAL A 175 8.07 -6.30 12.52
CA VAL A 175 7.94 -7.74 12.77
C VAL A 175 7.90 -8.48 11.45
N ILE A 176 8.78 -9.47 11.30
CA ILE A 176 8.80 -10.40 10.18
C ILE A 176 8.40 -11.77 10.72
N GLY A 177 7.18 -12.19 10.39
CA GLY A 177 6.53 -13.39 10.90
C GLY A 177 7.05 -14.70 10.31
N PRO A 178 6.54 -15.84 10.80
CA PRO A 178 7.00 -17.16 10.40
C PRO A 178 6.84 -17.42 8.90
N HIS A 179 7.86 -18.04 8.29
CA HIS A 179 7.88 -18.39 6.86
C HIS A 179 7.73 -17.19 5.90
N ALA A 180 7.76 -15.95 6.43
CA ALA A 180 7.77 -14.77 5.59
C ALA A 180 9.11 -14.64 4.85
N VAL A 181 9.06 -14.09 3.64
CA VAL A 181 10.23 -13.89 2.80
C VAL A 181 10.33 -12.42 2.39
N VAL A 182 11.39 -11.75 2.84
CA VAL A 182 11.73 -10.39 2.41
C VAL A 182 13.03 -10.47 1.62
N GLN A 183 12.98 -10.34 0.29
CA GLN A 183 14.16 -10.54 -0.56
C GLN A 183 15.06 -9.30 -0.64
N GLY A 184 14.46 -8.12 -0.78
CA GLY A 184 15.17 -6.85 -0.89
C GLY A 184 15.85 -6.43 0.41
N THR A 185 16.57 -5.31 0.34
CA THR A 185 17.27 -4.75 1.50
C THR A 185 16.27 -4.21 2.52
N LEU A 186 16.54 -4.44 3.80
CA LEU A 186 15.87 -3.78 4.92
C LEU A 186 16.71 -2.55 5.30
N ASP A 187 16.32 -1.37 4.83
CA ASP A 187 17.02 -0.09 5.01
C ASP A 187 16.29 0.76 6.07
N PHE A 188 16.88 0.83 7.28
CA PHE A 188 16.36 1.61 8.39
C PHE A 188 17.20 2.87 8.59
N ARG A 189 16.61 4.05 8.32
CA ARG A 189 17.26 5.36 8.44
C ARG A 189 17.00 6.06 9.78
N ARG A 190 16.40 5.33 10.71
CA ARG A 190 16.13 5.70 12.11
C ARG A 190 16.14 4.44 12.96
N ASP A 191 16.19 4.62 14.27
CA ASP A 191 16.10 3.50 15.21
C ASP A 191 14.73 2.81 15.09
N VAL A 192 14.77 1.48 14.99
CA VAL A 192 13.60 0.60 14.92
C VAL A 192 13.83 -0.61 15.82
N VAL A 193 12.72 -1.19 16.29
CA VAL A 193 12.75 -2.53 16.90
C VAL A 193 12.48 -3.53 15.79
N LEU A 194 13.51 -4.27 15.36
CA LEU A 194 13.39 -5.30 14.33
C LEU A 194 13.31 -6.69 14.97
N GLN A 195 12.16 -7.33 14.85
CA GLN A 195 11.92 -8.70 15.30
C GLN A 195 11.70 -9.62 14.10
N VAL A 196 12.46 -10.71 14.03
CA VAL A 196 12.44 -11.61 12.87
C VAL A 196 12.26 -13.03 13.35
N SER A 197 11.26 -13.72 12.81
CA SER A 197 11.04 -15.13 13.11
C SER A 197 12.24 -15.98 12.69
N ASP A 198 12.52 -17.06 13.43
CA ASP A 198 13.57 -18.02 13.08
C ASP A 198 13.33 -18.70 11.73
N SER A 199 12.06 -18.86 11.33
CA SER A 199 11.70 -19.47 10.04
C SER A 199 11.59 -18.47 8.90
N ALA A 200 11.77 -17.17 9.15
CA ALA A 200 11.72 -16.13 8.13
C ALA A 200 13.03 -16.01 7.36
N GLN A 201 12.92 -15.67 6.07
CA GLN A 201 14.05 -15.35 5.20
C GLN A 201 14.07 -13.84 4.94
N ILE A 202 15.22 -13.20 5.19
CA ILE A 202 15.38 -11.77 5.01
C ILE A 202 16.61 -11.45 4.17
N GLY A 203 16.54 -10.37 3.40
CA GLY A 203 17.67 -9.78 2.71
C GLY A 203 18.62 -9.04 3.66
N PRO A 204 19.63 -8.34 3.10
CA PRO A 204 20.58 -7.57 3.88
C PRO A 204 19.90 -6.52 4.75
N VAL A 205 20.36 -6.35 5.99
CA VAL A 205 19.82 -5.37 6.95
C VAL A 205 20.81 -4.22 7.13
N LYS A 206 20.30 -2.98 7.11
CA LYS A 206 21.05 -1.75 7.34
C LYS A 206 20.35 -0.89 8.39
N GLY A 207 21.10 -0.39 9.37
CA GLY A 207 20.58 0.56 10.37
C GLY A 207 19.72 -0.07 11.49
N ALA A 208 19.63 -1.39 11.57
CA ALA A 208 19.01 -2.10 12.69
C ALA A 208 19.71 -3.44 12.95
N THR A 209 19.55 -3.97 14.17
CA THR A 209 20.00 -5.32 14.52
C THR A 209 18.78 -6.22 14.68
N PRO A 210 18.63 -7.30 13.89
CA PRO A 210 17.51 -8.23 14.04
C PRO A 210 17.55 -8.95 15.39
N VAL A 211 16.44 -8.91 16.12
CA VAL A 211 16.19 -9.77 17.28
C VAL A 211 15.38 -10.97 16.80
N LYS A 212 15.93 -12.16 16.99
CA LYS A 212 15.26 -13.39 16.60
C LYS A 212 14.20 -13.80 17.60
N PHE A 213 13.09 -14.36 17.12
CA PHE A 213 12.05 -14.94 17.95
C PHE A 213 11.51 -16.24 17.33
N SER A 214 10.96 -17.10 18.19
CA SER A 214 10.31 -18.35 17.80
C SER A 214 8.80 -18.27 18.08
N GLY A 215 8.00 -19.08 17.39
CA GLY A 215 6.53 -19.09 17.54
C GLY A 215 5.81 -18.16 16.56
N GLU A 216 4.51 -17.96 16.76
CA GLU A 216 3.66 -17.21 15.82
C GLU A 216 3.83 -15.68 15.92
N GLN A 217 4.26 -15.19 17.09
CA GLN A 217 4.45 -13.78 17.39
C GLN A 217 5.65 -13.61 18.34
N PRO A 218 6.32 -12.44 18.34
CA PRO A 218 7.33 -12.13 19.34
C PRO A 218 6.71 -12.13 20.75
N THR A 219 7.37 -12.78 21.70
CA THR A 219 7.06 -12.61 23.13
C THR A 219 7.56 -11.23 23.59
N GLU A 220 6.70 -10.45 24.25
CA GLU A 220 7.05 -9.14 24.84
C GLU A 220 8.22 -9.21 25.82
#